data_AF-A0A1D2QFW8-F1
#
_entry.id   AF-A0A1D2QFW8-F1
#
_cell.length_a   1.000
_cell.length_b   1.000
_cell.length_c   1.000
_cell.angle_alpha   90.00
_cell.angle_beta   90.00
_cell.angle_gamma   90.00
#
_symmetry.space_group_name_H-M   'P 1'
#
loop_
_entity.id
_entity.type
_entity.pdbx_description
1 polymer ?
#
loop_
_entity_poly.entity_id
_entity_poly.type
_entity_poly.pdbx_seq_one_letter_code
_entity_poly.pdbx_strand_id
1 'polypeptide(L)'
;MRHCTRRNALRVTGIALFSSFAGCSALSTNSADSEDLSFERLGVTAVYVTDGVELSMPAEVQTVDNIHNADLLILPGDTDADAQKAVKWLVDDRVIALLGDSSEPTWLSWARSDTFGDAFQNRGYGDGEPDPSLIVAAKIGQYVETYRHTWGDDPSDNDVLRALDESLVTIEKKTSPE
;
A
#
# COMPACT_ATOMS: atom_id res chain seq x y z
N MET A 1 13.21 18.66 -71.31
CA MET A 1 12.13 17.66 -71.51
C MET A 1 11.01 17.98 -70.54
N ARG A 2 9.78 17.89 -71.02
CA ARG A 2 8.53 18.29 -70.34
C ARG A 2 8.12 17.25 -69.30
N HIS A 3 7.62 17.67 -68.15
CA HIS A 3 6.44 17.06 -67.52
C HIS A 3 5.76 18.09 -66.61
N CYS A 4 4.74 18.76 -67.15
CA CYS A 4 3.64 19.31 -66.37
C CYS A 4 2.52 18.28 -66.35
N THR A 5 1.98 17.94 -65.17
CA THR A 5 0.58 17.49 -65.09
C THR A 5 -0.07 18.03 -63.81
N ARG A 6 -1.06 18.89 -64.04
CA ARG A 6 -2.07 19.44 -63.10
C ARG A 6 -3.03 18.36 -62.58
N ARG A 7 -3.65 18.63 -61.43
CA ARG A 7 -5.11 18.61 -61.09
C ARG A 7 -5.27 18.35 -59.59
N ASN A 8 -6.22 18.88 -58.81
CA ASN A 8 -7.32 19.85 -58.97
C ASN A 8 -7.73 20.21 -57.50
N ALA A 9 -7.80 21.48 -57.14
CA ALA A 9 -9.03 22.25 -56.88
C ALA A 9 -9.95 21.76 -55.73
N LEU A 10 -9.81 22.42 -54.57
CA LEU A 10 -10.83 23.09 -53.73
C LEU A 10 -12.30 22.59 -53.78
N ARG A 11 -12.85 22.29 -52.59
CA ARG A 11 -14.21 22.71 -52.20
C ARG A 11 -14.30 23.11 -50.73
N VAL A 12 -14.84 24.31 -50.55
CA VAL A 12 -15.26 25.03 -49.33
C VAL A 12 -16.72 24.67 -49.00
N THR A 13 -17.21 25.18 -47.86
CA THR A 13 -18.58 25.18 -47.27
C THR A 13 -18.91 23.91 -46.49
N GLY A 14 -19.13 23.89 -45.17
CA GLY A 14 -19.66 24.91 -44.25
C GLY A 14 -21.10 24.52 -43.88
N ILE A 15 -21.36 24.18 -42.61
CA ILE A 15 -22.67 24.24 -41.93
C ILE A 15 -22.37 24.22 -40.42
N ALA A 16 -22.79 25.28 -39.72
CA ALA A 16 -22.99 25.26 -38.28
C ALA A 16 -24.42 24.79 -38.03
N LEU A 17 -24.60 23.80 -37.14
CA LEU A 17 -25.89 23.47 -36.57
C LEU A 17 -25.78 23.53 -35.05
N PHE A 18 -26.42 24.54 -34.49
CA PHE A 18 -26.83 24.56 -33.09
C PHE A 18 -28.00 23.59 -32.95
N SER A 19 -27.83 22.53 -32.18
CA SER A 19 -28.93 21.74 -31.63
C SER A 19 -28.97 21.95 -30.12
N SER A 20 -29.90 22.79 -29.69
CA SER A 20 -30.36 22.86 -28.31
C SER A 20 -30.94 21.50 -27.92
N PHE A 21 -30.29 20.80 -27.00
CA PHE A 21 -30.92 19.69 -26.29
C PHE A 21 -31.53 20.21 -25.00
N ALA A 22 -32.86 20.19 -24.96
CA ALA A 22 -33.64 20.23 -23.74
C ALA A 22 -33.22 19.08 -22.80
N GLY A 23 -33.35 19.33 -21.51
CA GLY A 23 -32.78 18.50 -20.46
C GLY A 23 -33.19 17.03 -20.46
N CYS A 24 -32.22 16.20 -20.13
CA CYS A 24 -32.44 15.03 -19.31
C CYS A 24 -31.80 15.31 -17.96
N SER A 25 -32.63 15.38 -16.91
CA SER A 25 -32.17 15.14 -15.55
C SER A 25 -31.64 13.71 -15.49
N ALA A 26 -30.38 13.52 -15.88
CA ALA A 26 -29.64 12.35 -15.50
C ALA A 26 -29.12 12.64 -14.09
N LEU A 27 -29.82 12.09 -13.11
CA LEU A 27 -29.22 11.74 -11.82
C LEU A 27 -28.02 10.84 -12.13
N SER A 28 -26.87 11.44 -12.40
CA SER A 28 -25.59 10.77 -12.22
C SER A 28 -25.43 10.64 -10.73
N THR A 29 -25.89 9.49 -10.26
CA THR A 29 -25.47 8.78 -9.06
C THR A 29 -24.12 9.31 -8.60
N ASN A 30 -24.05 9.76 -7.34
CA ASN A 30 -22.80 9.91 -6.61
C ASN A 30 -21.89 8.75 -7.03
N SER A 31 -20.94 9.03 -7.92
CA SER A 31 -19.72 8.25 -7.95
C SER A 31 -19.15 8.61 -6.60
N ALA A 32 -19.28 7.70 -5.64
CA ALA A 32 -18.58 7.81 -4.37
C ALA A 32 -17.19 8.31 -4.73
N ASP A 33 -16.84 9.47 -4.18
CA ASP A 33 -15.56 10.12 -4.35
C ASP A 33 -14.50 9.02 -4.41
N SER A 34 -14.01 8.73 -5.61
CA SER A 34 -12.70 8.14 -5.74
C SER A 34 -11.80 9.33 -5.40
N GLU A 35 -11.67 9.61 -4.10
CA GLU A 35 -10.63 10.50 -3.62
C GLU A 35 -9.36 9.95 -4.26
N ASP A 36 -8.72 10.77 -5.10
CA ASP A 36 -7.44 10.42 -5.72
C ASP A 36 -6.48 10.08 -4.56
N LEU A 37 -6.28 8.79 -4.29
CA LEU A 37 -5.37 8.33 -3.25
C LEU A 37 -3.97 8.58 -3.75
N SER A 38 -3.39 9.71 -3.33
CA SER A 38 -1.97 9.96 -3.52
C SER A 38 -1.19 9.34 -2.37
N PHE A 39 -0.33 8.38 -2.69
CA PHE A 39 0.60 7.78 -1.72
C PHE A 39 1.99 8.42 -1.85
N GLU A 40 2.63 8.72 -0.71
CA GLU A 40 3.99 9.27 -0.70
C GLU A 40 5.04 8.16 -0.83
N ARG A 41 4.95 7.16 0.05
CA ARG A 41 5.91 6.05 0.13
C ARG A 41 5.40 4.75 -0.43
N LEU A 42 4.12 4.43 -0.23
CA LEU A 42 3.53 3.20 -0.73
C LEU A 42 3.56 3.15 -2.26
N GLY A 43 3.39 4.29 -2.94
CA GLY A 43 3.46 4.39 -4.41
C GLY A 43 4.82 4.12 -5.04
N VAL A 44 5.90 4.06 -4.23
CA VAL A 44 7.27 3.77 -4.69
C VAL A 44 7.90 2.56 -3.97
N THR A 45 7.11 1.84 -3.18
CA THR A 45 7.55 0.68 -2.40
C THR A 45 7.10 -0.59 -3.10
N ALA A 46 8.00 -1.55 -3.33
CA ALA A 46 7.59 -2.85 -3.88
C ALA A 46 6.86 -3.67 -2.80
N VAL A 47 5.59 -4.00 -3.04
CA VAL A 47 4.72 -4.66 -2.06
C VAL A 47 4.50 -6.13 -2.43
N TYR A 48 4.78 -7.03 -1.50
CA TYR A 48 4.35 -8.43 -1.57
C TYR A 48 3.14 -8.62 -0.68
N VAL A 49 2.05 -9.17 -1.23
CA VAL A 49 0.84 -9.52 -0.48
C VAL A 49 0.73 -11.04 -0.44
N THR A 50 0.67 -11.61 0.76
CA THR A 50 0.53 -13.06 0.94
C THR A 50 -0.88 -13.52 0.62
N ASP A 51 -1.01 -14.72 0.06
CA ASP A 51 -2.30 -15.39 -0.08
C ASP A 51 -3.07 -15.40 1.26
N GLY A 52 -4.37 -15.10 1.22
CA GLY A 52 -5.22 -15.01 2.41
C GLY A 52 -5.40 -13.60 2.96
N VAL A 53 -4.66 -12.61 2.46
CA VAL A 53 -4.95 -11.20 2.71
C VAL A 53 -5.92 -10.66 1.66
N GLU A 54 -7.12 -10.27 2.08
CA GLU A 54 -8.09 -9.59 1.22
C GLU A 54 -7.83 -8.07 1.27
N LEU A 55 -7.03 -7.56 0.34
CA LEU A 55 -6.74 -6.13 0.22
C LEU A 55 -6.66 -5.74 -1.26
N SER A 56 -7.54 -4.85 -1.71
CA SER A 56 -7.55 -4.39 -3.11
C SER A 56 -6.45 -3.37 -3.34
N MET A 57 -5.44 -3.74 -4.13
CA MET A 57 -4.33 -2.85 -4.46
C MET A 57 -4.69 -1.93 -5.64
N PRO A 58 -4.55 -0.60 -5.49
CA PRO A 58 -4.75 0.34 -6.58
C PRO A 58 -3.58 0.26 -7.58
N ALA A 59 -3.81 0.71 -8.81
CA ALA A 59 -2.87 0.52 -9.92
C ALA A 59 -1.53 1.25 -9.73
N GLU A 60 -1.48 2.28 -8.88
CA GLU A 60 -0.26 3.04 -8.59
C GLU A 60 0.68 2.29 -7.62
N VAL A 61 0.18 1.31 -6.86
CA VAL A 61 0.99 0.53 -5.93
C VAL A 61 1.65 -0.64 -6.66
N GLN A 62 2.98 -0.68 -6.63
CA GLN A 62 3.73 -1.76 -7.27
C GLN A 62 3.62 -3.05 -6.44
N THR A 63 2.86 -4.03 -6.92
CA THR A 63 2.86 -5.37 -6.35
C THR A 63 3.90 -6.26 -7.03
N VAL A 64 4.52 -7.16 -6.26
CA VAL A 64 5.49 -8.15 -6.75
C VAL A 64 5.09 -9.56 -6.29
N ASP A 65 5.33 -10.56 -7.14
CA ASP A 65 4.94 -11.95 -6.85
C ASP A 65 5.98 -12.72 -6.01
N ASN A 66 7.13 -12.12 -5.73
CA ASN A 66 8.22 -12.76 -5.00
C ASN A 66 8.64 -11.93 -3.80
N ILE A 67 8.57 -12.54 -2.62
CA ILE A 67 8.92 -11.93 -1.33
C ILE A 67 10.33 -11.32 -1.30
N HIS A 68 11.28 -11.85 -2.10
CA HIS A 68 12.65 -11.33 -2.15
C HIS A 68 12.78 -9.99 -2.88
N ASN A 69 11.79 -9.65 -3.72
CA ASN A 69 11.76 -8.40 -4.49
C ASN A 69 10.95 -7.29 -3.79
N ALA A 70 10.42 -7.56 -2.59
CA ALA A 70 9.51 -6.65 -1.90
C ALA A 70 10.17 -5.91 -0.73
N ASP A 71 9.93 -4.62 -0.64
CA ASP A 71 10.37 -3.79 0.49
C ASP A 71 9.32 -3.81 1.62
N LEU A 72 8.04 -4.01 1.28
CA LEU A 72 6.93 -4.21 2.22
C LEU A 72 6.30 -5.59 2.03
N LEU A 73 6.16 -6.34 3.13
CA LEU A 73 5.50 -7.65 3.18
C LEU A 73 4.17 -7.51 3.92
N ILE A 74 3.05 -7.75 3.26
CA ILE A 74 1.73 -7.79 3.89
C ILE A 74 1.35 -9.26 4.11
N LEU A 75 1.19 -9.62 5.38
CA LEU A 75 0.88 -10.96 5.84
C LEU A 75 -0.46 -10.93 6.59
N PRO A 76 -1.23 -12.03 6.57
CA PRO A 76 -2.41 -12.11 7.41
C PRO A 76 -1.99 -12.18 8.89
N GLY A 77 -2.82 -11.64 9.77
CA GLY A 77 -2.56 -11.59 11.20
C GLY A 77 -2.37 -12.97 11.83
N ASP A 78 -2.92 -14.03 11.23
CA ASP A 78 -2.80 -15.43 11.65
C ASP A 78 -1.79 -16.23 10.79
N THR A 79 -0.82 -15.55 10.18
CA THR A 79 0.19 -16.18 9.31
C THR A 79 0.97 -17.33 9.98
N ASP A 80 1.27 -18.37 9.21
CA ASP A 80 2.18 -19.48 9.60
C ASP A 80 3.67 -19.10 9.59
N ALA A 81 4.02 -17.84 9.32
CA ALA A 81 5.39 -17.38 9.45
C ALA A 81 5.83 -17.43 10.93
N ASP A 82 7.03 -17.92 11.18
CA ASP A 82 7.60 -18.00 12.53
C ASP A 82 8.56 -16.84 12.79
N ALA A 83 9.04 -16.77 14.05
CA ALA A 83 9.99 -15.75 14.46
C ALA A 83 11.28 -15.75 13.63
N GLN A 84 11.73 -16.92 13.15
CA GLN A 84 12.94 -17.03 12.33
C GLN A 84 12.76 -16.33 10.98
N LYS A 85 11.61 -16.56 10.31
CA LYS A 85 11.28 -15.87 9.07
C LYS A 85 11.12 -14.36 9.28
N ALA A 86 10.39 -13.95 10.32
CA ALA A 86 10.19 -12.54 10.63
C ALA A 86 11.51 -11.80 10.88
N VAL A 87 12.41 -12.39 11.69
CA VAL A 87 13.75 -11.84 11.94
C VAL A 87 14.56 -11.73 10.65
N LYS A 88 14.53 -12.76 9.79
CA LYS A 88 15.25 -12.72 8.50
C LYS A 88 14.78 -11.54 7.64
N TRP A 89 13.47 -11.33 7.53
CA TRP A 89 12.93 -10.23 6.73
C TRP A 89 13.31 -8.86 7.30
N LEU A 90 13.22 -8.68 8.62
CA LEU A 90 13.61 -7.43 9.28
C LEU A 90 15.13 -7.15 9.19
N VAL A 91 15.97 -8.20 9.26
CA VAL A 91 17.42 -8.07 9.06
C VAL A 91 17.74 -7.62 7.63
N ASP A 92 17.01 -8.15 6.64
CA ASP A 92 17.08 -7.75 5.23
C ASP A 92 16.42 -6.38 4.94
N ASP A 93 16.16 -5.56 5.97
CA ASP A 93 15.58 -4.21 5.89
C ASP A 93 14.16 -4.16 5.29
N ARG A 94 13.43 -5.28 5.29
CA ARG A 94 12.02 -5.32 4.86
C ARG A 94 11.10 -4.86 5.98
N VAL A 95 10.04 -4.16 5.59
CA VAL A 95 8.93 -3.80 6.47
C VAL A 95 7.92 -4.95 6.47
N ILE A 96 7.42 -5.33 7.63
CA ILE A 96 6.37 -6.35 7.78
C ILE A 96 5.08 -5.65 8.22
N ALA A 97 3.97 -5.91 7.54
CA ALA A 97 2.63 -5.56 7.95
C ALA A 97 1.83 -6.82 8.25
N LEU A 98 1.36 -6.99 9.49
CA LEU A 98 0.38 -8.00 9.89
C LEU A 98 -1.00 -7.36 9.85
N LEU A 99 -1.93 -7.94 9.08
CA LEU A 99 -3.29 -7.43 8.90
C LEU A 99 -4.35 -8.45 9.36
N GLY A 100 -5.23 -8.03 10.26
CA GLY A 100 -6.33 -8.81 10.82
C GLY A 100 -6.26 -8.93 12.34
N ASP A 101 -7.29 -9.51 12.96
CA ASP A 101 -7.48 -9.54 14.42
C ASP A 101 -6.38 -10.30 15.18
N SER A 102 -5.66 -11.21 14.50
CA SER A 102 -4.55 -11.95 15.11
C SER A 102 -3.19 -11.26 14.99
N SER A 103 -3.14 -10.02 14.48
CA SER A 103 -1.88 -9.30 14.23
C SER A 103 -1.06 -9.11 15.51
N GLU A 104 -1.69 -8.68 16.60
CA GLU A 104 -1.00 -8.53 17.88
C GLU A 104 -0.52 -9.84 18.50
N PRO A 105 -1.37 -10.88 18.68
CA PRO A 105 -0.88 -12.14 19.25
C PRO A 105 0.23 -12.77 18.41
N THR A 106 0.16 -12.67 17.08
CA THR A 106 1.23 -13.15 16.19
C THR A 106 2.51 -12.34 16.37
N TRP A 107 2.43 -11.01 16.35
CA TRP A 107 3.58 -10.16 16.62
C TRP A 107 4.22 -10.50 17.97
N LEU A 108 3.43 -10.52 19.04
CA LEU A 108 3.90 -10.83 20.39
C LEU A 108 4.51 -12.23 20.50
N SER A 109 4.08 -13.20 19.68
CA SER A 109 4.69 -14.53 19.67
C SER A 109 6.12 -14.51 19.10
N TRP A 110 6.34 -13.80 17.99
CA TRP A 110 7.67 -13.66 17.38
C TRP A 110 8.55 -12.81 18.25
N ALA A 111 8.00 -11.65 18.53
CA ALA A 111 8.48 -10.65 19.42
C ALA A 111 8.21 -11.13 20.87
N ARG A 112 8.52 -12.37 21.25
CA ARG A 112 8.81 -12.81 22.64
C ARG A 112 9.79 -13.99 22.60
N SER A 113 10.05 -14.54 21.41
CA SER A 113 11.00 -15.62 21.16
C SER A 113 12.45 -15.22 21.42
N ASP A 114 13.26 -16.22 21.75
CA ASP A 114 14.71 -16.07 21.90
C ASP A 114 15.35 -15.61 20.59
N THR A 115 14.91 -16.14 19.44
CA THR A 115 15.42 -15.76 18.12
C THR A 115 15.29 -14.26 17.86
N PHE A 116 14.17 -13.64 18.26
CA PHE A 116 13.99 -12.20 18.11
C PHE A 116 14.87 -11.42 19.09
N GLY A 117 14.95 -11.88 20.34
CA GLY A 117 15.79 -11.27 21.38
C GLY A 117 17.29 -11.33 21.08
N ASP A 118 17.74 -12.37 20.37
CA ASP A 118 19.14 -12.52 19.93
C ASP A 118 19.47 -11.59 18.75
N ALA A 119 18.48 -11.22 17.94
CA ALA A 119 18.67 -10.43 16.73
C ALA A 119 18.59 -8.90 16.96
N PHE A 120 17.79 -8.43 17.93
CA PHE A 120 17.48 -7.01 18.11
C PHE A 120 17.62 -6.54 19.57
N GLN A 121 18.06 -5.29 19.78
CA GLN A 121 18.35 -4.74 21.12
C GLN A 121 17.11 -4.32 21.91
N ASN A 122 16.03 -3.95 21.22
CA ASN A 122 14.72 -3.76 21.82
C ASN A 122 13.81 -4.81 21.23
N ARG A 123 13.04 -5.38 22.14
CA ARG A 123 11.97 -6.29 21.89
C ARG A 123 10.86 -5.58 21.08
N GLY A 124 10.55 -4.31 21.36
CA GLY A 124 9.45 -3.63 20.64
C GLY A 124 8.08 -4.22 20.97
N TYR A 125 7.99 -4.86 22.15
CA TYR A 125 6.76 -5.48 22.64
C TYR A 125 6.01 -4.44 23.45
N GLY A 126 4.73 -4.31 23.16
CA GLY A 126 3.77 -3.61 23.99
C GLY A 126 2.40 -4.13 23.59
N ASP A 127 1.51 -4.21 24.56
CA ASP A 127 0.15 -4.68 24.32
C ASP A 127 -0.73 -3.43 24.15
N GLY A 128 -1.54 -3.39 23.09
CA GLY A 128 -2.52 -2.35 22.82
C GLY A 128 -3.89 -2.73 23.37
N GLU A 129 -4.69 -1.74 23.77
CA GLU A 129 -6.11 -1.96 24.07
C GLU A 129 -6.91 -0.83 23.42
N PRO A 130 -7.80 -1.12 22.45
CA PRO A 130 -8.07 -2.43 21.85
C PRO A 130 -6.90 -3.02 21.02
N ASP A 131 -6.89 -4.35 20.85
CA ASP A 131 -5.93 -5.06 20.01
C ASP A 131 -5.88 -4.45 18.60
N PRO A 132 -4.70 -4.11 18.05
CA PRO A 132 -4.59 -3.53 16.73
C PRO A 132 -4.87 -4.54 15.62
N SER A 133 -5.73 -4.16 14.68
CA SER A 133 -6.02 -4.92 13.47
C SER A 133 -4.93 -4.76 12.40
N LEU A 134 -4.00 -3.82 12.55
CA LEU A 134 -2.80 -3.69 11.72
C LEU A 134 -1.57 -3.37 12.57
N ILE A 135 -0.52 -4.17 12.40
CA ILE A 135 0.81 -3.90 12.95
C ILE A 135 1.82 -3.78 11.82
N VAL A 136 2.49 -2.65 11.72
CA VAL A 136 3.62 -2.43 10.82
C VAL A 136 4.91 -2.43 11.62
N ALA A 137 5.83 -3.34 11.31
CA ALA A 137 7.11 -3.50 11.99
C ALA A 137 8.29 -3.26 11.04
N ALA A 138 9.27 -2.49 11.50
CA ALA A 138 10.49 -2.19 10.72
C ALA A 138 11.72 -2.10 11.61
N LYS A 139 12.88 -2.50 11.07
CA LYS A 139 14.18 -2.33 11.73
C LYS A 139 14.65 -0.89 11.57
N ILE A 140 14.92 -0.22 12.70
CA ILE A 140 15.56 1.11 12.76
C ILE A 140 16.90 0.95 13.50
N GLY A 141 17.99 0.87 12.73
CA GLY A 141 19.31 0.58 13.27
C GLY A 141 19.40 -0.82 13.89
N GLN A 142 19.49 -0.90 15.22
CA GLN A 142 19.56 -2.15 16.00
C GLN A 142 18.24 -2.48 16.73
N TYR A 143 17.21 -1.65 16.53
CA TYR A 143 15.91 -1.76 17.18
C TYR A 143 14.85 -2.12 16.15
N VAL A 144 13.76 -2.74 16.62
CA VAL A 144 12.54 -2.87 15.83
C VAL A 144 11.50 -1.93 16.42
N GLU A 145 10.92 -1.11 15.56
CA GLU A 145 9.78 -0.27 15.88
C GLU A 145 8.50 -0.86 15.31
N THR A 146 7.40 -0.67 16.03
CA THR A 146 6.06 -1.09 15.60
C THR A 146 5.11 0.10 15.57
N TYR A 147 4.36 0.22 14.49
CA TYR A 147 3.25 1.14 14.32
C TYR A 147 1.96 0.33 14.36
N ARG A 148 1.08 0.67 15.30
CA ARG A 148 -0.14 -0.10 15.61
C ARG A 148 -1.34 0.74 15.27
N HIS A 149 -2.24 0.17 14.49
CA HIS A 149 -3.45 0.85 14.04
C HIS A 149 -4.66 0.02 14.45
N THR A 150 -5.62 0.69 15.08
CA THR A 150 -6.91 0.12 15.46
C THR A 150 -8.02 1.03 14.97
N TRP A 151 -9.09 0.43 14.46
CA TRP A 151 -10.26 1.14 13.97
C TRP A 151 -11.48 0.80 14.84
N GLY A 152 -12.44 1.72 14.91
CA GLY A 152 -13.68 1.50 15.68
C GLY A 152 -14.67 0.55 15.01
N ASP A 153 -14.60 0.47 13.68
CA ASP A 153 -15.34 -0.43 12.80
C ASP A 153 -14.33 -1.09 11.83
N ASP A 154 -14.75 -2.11 11.07
CA ASP A 154 -13.89 -2.75 10.06
C ASP A 154 -13.33 -1.70 9.08
N PRO A 155 -12.00 -1.59 8.92
CA PRO A 155 -11.39 -0.60 8.04
C PRO A 155 -11.70 -0.91 6.57
N SER A 156 -11.85 0.13 5.76
CA SER A 156 -11.83 -0.05 4.31
C SER A 156 -10.41 -0.33 3.81
N ASP A 157 -10.28 -0.90 2.61
CA ASP A 157 -8.98 -1.08 1.95
C ASP A 157 -8.18 0.23 1.91
N ASN A 158 -8.87 1.35 1.66
CA ASN A 158 -8.25 2.68 1.62
C ASN A 158 -7.71 3.13 2.99
N ASP A 159 -8.40 2.77 4.08
CA ASP A 159 -7.93 3.07 5.43
C ASP A 159 -6.64 2.29 5.75
N VAL A 160 -6.59 1.02 5.35
CA VAL A 160 -5.40 0.18 5.50
C VAL A 160 -4.23 0.73 4.67
N LEU A 161 -4.46 1.04 3.39
CA LEU A 161 -3.42 1.55 2.49
C LEU A 161 -2.86 2.89 2.96
N ARG A 162 -3.72 3.79 3.48
CA ARG A 162 -3.28 5.05 4.08
C ARG A 162 -2.45 4.83 5.34
N ALA A 163 -2.87 3.95 6.24
CA ALA A 163 -2.11 3.62 7.44
C ALA A 163 -0.74 3.01 7.11
N LEU A 164 -0.65 2.19 6.05
CA LEU A 164 0.61 1.67 5.53
C LEU A 164 1.51 2.80 5.01
N ASP A 165 0.98 3.70 4.18
CA ASP A 165 1.74 4.84 3.65
C ASP A 165 2.29 5.74 4.77
N GLU A 166 1.45 6.12 5.73
CA GLU A 166 1.83 6.93 6.89
C GLU A 166 2.93 6.26 7.73
N SER A 167 2.83 4.94 7.91
CA SER A 167 3.84 4.15 8.64
C SER A 167 5.17 4.16 7.88
N LEU A 168 5.14 3.92 6.56
CA LEU A 168 6.33 3.93 5.70
C LEU A 168 7.02 5.31 5.67
N VAL A 169 6.25 6.39 5.57
CA VAL A 169 6.76 7.77 5.67
C VAL A 169 7.47 7.98 7.01
N THR A 170 6.88 7.51 8.10
CA THR A 170 7.47 7.66 9.43
C THR A 170 8.74 6.83 9.59
N ILE A 171 8.76 5.62 9.03
CA ILE A 171 9.94 4.75 9.00
C ILE A 171 11.09 5.43 8.23
N GLU A 172 10.83 5.92 7.01
CA GLU A 172 11.85 6.57 6.18
C GLU A 172 12.47 7.79 6.87
N LYS A 173 11.64 8.63 7.51
CA LYS A 173 12.10 9.80 8.28
C LYS A 173 13.02 9.41 9.44
N LYS A 174 12.87 8.22 10.00
CA LYS A 174 13.73 7.71 11.09
C LYS A 174 14.97 6.98 10.60
N THR A 175 14.95 6.41 9.40
CA THR A 175 16.10 5.69 8.83
C THR A 175 17.05 6.58 8.04
N SER A 176 16.57 7.71 7.52
CA SER A 176 17.39 8.68 6.78
C SER A 176 17.99 9.72 7.75
N PRO A 177 19.32 9.74 7.98
CA PRO A 177 19.94 10.82 8.75
C PRO A 177 19.87 12.13 7.94
N GLU A 178 19.45 13.22 8.59
CA GLU A 178 19.56 14.60 8.05
C GLU A 178 21.01 14.99 7.71
#